data_AF-A0A9P7DHT8-F1
#
_entry.id   AF-A0A9P7DHT8-F1
#
_cell.length_a   1.000
_cell.length_b   1.000
_cell.length_c   1.000
_cell.angle_alpha   90.00
_cell.angle_beta   90.00
_cell.angle_gamma   90.00
#
_symmetry.space_group_name_H-M   'P 1'
#
loop_
_entity.id
_entity.type
_entity.pdbx_description
1 polymer ?
#
loop_
_entity_poly.entity_id
_entity_poly.type
_entity_poly.pdbx_seq_one_letter_code
_entity_poly.pdbx_strand_id
1 'polypeptide(L)'
;MDVSPSRPSWAFVTDAIISSLKAAYPSASDDPRSFLTAWAPPAQGLRVSSLSKNISNLLKTAKKHCVSFAPIKMHTNLKLLLPAWDHMGAPPKTYNKKKDACLRTVHRIRTVNDLFSLTTRLRTNGPHQARRNCACNPCKNDLVSGCPNPHKCASAAQNILQKLPSKYDYSYSPQRDNLTLTHRRKEKNTRAILSQRGEVTFDPSVTENDLSACMRIF
;
A
#
# COMPACT_ATOMS: atom_id res chain seq x y z
N MET A 1 -1.14 3.72 15.40
CA MET A 1 -1.75 2.92 14.33
C MET A 1 -0.86 1.71 14.19
N ASP A 2 -1.34 0.52 14.55
CA ASP A 2 -0.55 -0.69 14.45
C ASP A 2 -0.82 -1.32 13.08
N VAL A 3 0.23 -1.61 12.31
CA VAL A 3 0.13 -2.26 10.99
C VAL A 3 0.82 -3.63 10.98
N SER A 4 1.16 -4.15 12.17
CA SER A 4 1.80 -5.45 12.36
C SER A 4 0.87 -6.62 12.09
N PRO A 5 1.41 -7.84 11.89
CA PRO A 5 0.59 -9.04 11.79
C PRO A 5 -0.24 -9.31 13.06
N SER A 6 0.25 -8.88 14.23
CA SER A 6 -0.42 -8.99 15.53
C SER A 6 -1.33 -7.79 15.85
N ARG A 7 -1.79 -7.08 14.81
CA ARG A 7 -2.55 -5.85 14.96
C ARG A 7 -3.80 -6.05 15.83
N PRO A 8 -3.95 -5.28 16.93
CA PRO A 8 -5.09 -5.40 17.82
C PRO A 8 -6.38 -4.83 17.20
N SER A 9 -7.52 -5.40 17.56
CA SER A 9 -8.85 -5.02 17.05
C SER A 9 -9.17 -3.53 17.17
N TRP A 10 -8.77 -2.89 18.28
CA TRP A 10 -8.98 -1.44 18.50
C TRP A 10 -8.30 -0.57 17.44
N ALA A 11 -7.21 -1.05 16.83
CA ALA A 11 -6.48 -0.30 15.82
C ALA A 11 -7.28 -0.19 14.52
N PHE A 12 -8.11 -1.19 14.18
CA PHE A 12 -9.00 -1.11 13.01
C PHE A 12 -10.09 -0.06 13.21
N VAL A 13 -10.69 -0.03 14.40
CA VAL A 13 -11.69 0.98 14.77
C VAL A 13 -11.08 2.38 14.76
N THR A 14 -9.87 2.52 15.30
CA THR A 14 -9.15 3.80 15.32
C THR A 14 -8.87 4.31 13.91
N ASP A 15 -8.47 3.45 12.99
CA ASP A 15 -8.28 3.81 11.58
C ASP A 15 -9.58 4.28 10.93
N ALA A 16 -10.68 3.58 11.18
CA ALA A 16 -11.99 3.98 10.65
C ALA A 16 -12.43 5.36 11.18
N ILE A 17 -12.22 5.62 12.47
CA ILE A 17 -12.51 6.93 13.09
C ILE A 17 -11.61 8.03 12.51
N ILE A 18 -10.31 7.78 12.39
CA ILE A 18 -9.38 8.75 11.79
C ILE A 18 -9.75 8.99 10.31
N SER A 19 -10.08 7.92 9.59
CA SER A 19 -10.49 7.98 8.19
C SER A 19 -11.80 8.73 8.00
N SER A 20 -12.72 8.76 8.97
CA SER A 20 -13.96 9.55 8.83
C SER A 20 -13.68 11.06 8.73
N LEU A 21 -12.56 11.55 9.28
CA LEU A 21 -12.11 12.93 9.12
C LEU A 21 -11.77 13.27 7.65
N LYS A 22 -11.49 12.24 6.83
CA LYS A 22 -11.23 12.37 5.40
C LYS A 22 -12.48 12.73 4.59
N ALA A 23 -13.69 12.41 5.08
CA ALA A 23 -14.94 12.64 4.34
C ALA A 23 -15.19 14.13 4.01
N ALA A 24 -14.52 15.05 4.72
CA ALA A 24 -14.53 16.49 4.42
C ALA A 24 -13.47 16.93 3.37
N TYR A 25 -12.72 16.00 2.77
CA TYR A 25 -11.70 16.23 1.75
C TYR A 25 -12.03 15.47 0.45
N PRO A 26 -12.26 16.17 -0.67
CA PRO A 26 -12.76 15.53 -1.88
C PRO A 26 -11.70 14.71 -2.64
N SER A 27 -10.48 14.56 -2.10
CA SER A 27 -9.38 13.78 -2.68
C SER A 27 -9.01 12.54 -1.88
N ALA A 28 -9.57 12.35 -0.68
CA ALA A 28 -9.00 11.43 0.27
C ALA A 28 -9.21 9.95 -0.13
N SER A 29 -8.14 9.18 0.03
CA SER A 29 -8.03 7.75 -0.20
C SER A 29 -8.95 6.98 0.74
N ASP A 30 -9.66 6.00 0.17
CA ASP A 30 -10.51 5.04 0.90
C ASP A 30 -9.70 4.07 1.78
N ASP A 31 -8.35 4.12 1.75
CA ASP A 31 -7.53 3.33 2.66
C ASP A 31 -7.62 3.93 4.08
N PRO A 32 -8.07 3.16 5.08
CA PRO A 32 -8.24 3.66 6.44
C PRO A 32 -6.89 3.88 7.15
N ARG A 33 -5.77 3.35 6.61
CA ARG A 33 -4.42 3.45 7.20
C ARG A 33 -3.76 4.79 6.86
N SER A 34 -4.03 5.82 7.65
CA SER A 34 -3.54 7.19 7.37
C SER A 34 -2.03 7.29 7.18
N PHE A 35 -1.24 6.54 7.96
CA PHE A 35 0.24 6.58 7.93
C PHE A 35 0.86 5.90 6.69
N LEU A 36 0.07 5.19 5.89
CA LEU A 36 0.52 4.61 4.62
C LEU A 36 0.11 5.47 3.41
N THR A 37 -0.52 6.62 3.65
CA THR A 37 -0.97 7.54 2.62
C THR A 37 -0.24 8.87 2.74
N ALA A 38 -0.21 9.65 1.67
CA ALA A 38 0.30 11.02 1.69
C ALA A 38 -0.56 11.98 2.57
N TRP A 39 -1.73 11.52 3.02
CA TRP A 39 -2.62 12.32 3.86
C TRP A 39 -2.14 12.39 5.31
N ALA A 40 -1.77 13.59 5.73
CA ALA A 40 -1.47 13.90 7.13
C ALA A 40 -2.74 14.34 7.87
N PRO A 41 -3.28 13.55 8.82
CA PRO A 41 -4.47 13.92 9.56
C PRO A 41 -4.23 15.20 10.39
N PRO A 42 -5.24 16.07 10.53
CA PRO A 42 -5.12 17.27 11.36
C PRO A 42 -4.91 16.89 12.82
N ALA A 43 -4.05 17.64 13.52
CA ALA A 43 -3.75 17.42 14.94
C ALA A 43 -4.44 18.41 15.89
N GLN A 44 -5.11 19.43 15.33
CA GLN A 44 -5.80 20.51 16.04
C GLN A 44 -7.03 20.99 15.23
N GLY A 45 -7.95 21.71 15.87
CA GLY A 45 -9.13 22.31 15.26
C GLY A 45 -10.44 21.54 15.51
N LEU A 46 -11.56 22.13 15.04
CA LEU A 46 -12.94 21.63 15.27
C LEU A 46 -13.21 20.20 14.75
N ARG A 47 -12.38 19.71 13.82
CA ARG A 47 -12.50 18.33 13.32
C ARG A 47 -11.83 17.31 14.23
N VAL A 48 -10.86 17.75 15.02
CA VAL A 48 -10.14 16.89 15.97
C VAL A 48 -10.90 16.83 17.30
N SER A 49 -11.77 17.81 17.59
CA SER A 49 -12.61 17.78 18.79
C SER A 49 -13.69 16.68 18.76
N SER A 50 -14.02 16.11 17.60
CA SER A 50 -14.86 14.92 17.50
C SER A 50 -14.10 13.61 17.79
N LEU A 51 -12.76 13.66 17.87
CA LEU A 51 -11.94 12.52 18.25
C LEU A 51 -11.82 12.43 19.77
N SER A 52 -11.72 11.21 20.28
CA SER A 52 -11.37 11.01 21.70
C SER A 52 -9.99 11.60 22.01
N LYS A 53 -9.77 11.97 23.28
CA LYS A 53 -8.48 12.51 23.77
C LYS A 53 -7.32 11.57 23.45
N ASN A 54 -7.54 10.26 23.52
CA ASN A 54 -6.52 9.24 23.23
C ASN A 54 -6.09 9.26 21.75
N ILE A 55 -7.04 9.31 20.81
CA ILE A 55 -6.75 9.37 19.38
C ILE A 55 -6.06 10.69 19.03
N SER A 56 -6.54 11.80 19.60
CA SER A 56 -5.93 13.12 19.41
C SER A 56 -4.49 13.17 19.91
N ASN A 57 -4.22 12.62 21.10
CA ASN A 57 -2.87 12.52 21.64
C ASN A 57 -1.98 11.62 20.79
N LEU A 58 -2.50 10.49 20.31
CA LEU A 58 -1.78 9.59 19.40
C LEU A 58 -1.32 10.33 18.13
N LEU A 59 -2.21 11.09 17.49
CA LEU A 59 -1.88 11.88 16.30
C LEU A 59 -0.86 12.98 16.58
N LYS A 60 -1.00 13.68 17.72
CA LYS A 60 -0.05 14.72 18.15
C LYS A 60 1.33 14.13 18.43
N THR A 61 1.41 13.00 19.13
CA THR A 61 2.66 12.30 19.42
C THR A 61 3.32 11.82 18.14
N ALA A 62 2.56 11.20 17.23
CA ALA A 62 3.08 10.77 15.94
C ALA A 62 3.65 11.95 15.13
N LYS A 63 2.96 13.10 15.13
CA LYS A 63 3.44 14.32 14.46
C LYS A 63 4.67 14.91 15.16
N LYS A 64 4.68 14.95 16.49
CA LYS A 64 5.79 15.47 17.31
C LYS A 64 7.09 14.70 17.05
N HIS A 65 6.98 13.39 16.86
CA HIS A 65 8.11 12.49 16.63
C HIS A 65 8.26 12.11 15.14
N CYS A 66 7.66 12.88 14.23
CA CYS A 66 7.82 12.71 12.78
C CYS A 66 7.63 11.26 12.28
N VAL A 67 6.69 10.52 12.89
CA VAL A 67 6.44 9.11 12.56
C VAL A 67 5.97 9.02 11.11
N SER A 68 6.73 8.33 10.27
CA SER A 68 6.42 8.18 8.85
C SER A 68 6.82 6.83 8.29
N PHE A 69 6.17 6.42 7.22
CA PHE A 69 6.54 5.22 6.47
C PHE A 69 7.75 5.52 5.59
N ALA A 70 8.93 5.13 6.06
CA ALA A 70 10.21 5.42 5.42
C ALA A 70 11.07 4.15 5.31
N PRO A 71 10.65 3.15 4.52
CA PRO A 71 11.44 1.95 4.31
C PRO A 71 12.73 2.25 3.56
N ILE A 72 13.82 1.58 3.96
CA ILE A 72 15.11 1.59 3.24
C ILE A 72 14.97 0.72 1.99
N LYS A 73 14.58 -0.54 2.16
CA LYS A 73 14.34 -1.51 1.08
C LYS A 73 13.14 -2.38 1.44
N MET A 74 12.21 -2.55 0.50
CA MET A 74 11.00 -3.37 0.70
C MET A 74 11.02 -4.59 -0.20
N HIS A 75 10.52 -5.69 0.35
CA HIS A 75 10.17 -6.85 -0.46
C HIS A 75 9.02 -6.53 -1.43
N THR A 76 9.01 -7.17 -2.61
CA THR A 76 8.01 -6.92 -3.66
C THR A 76 6.58 -7.14 -3.15
N ASN A 77 6.36 -8.16 -2.33
CA ASN A 77 5.04 -8.44 -1.75
C ASN A 77 4.53 -7.30 -0.86
N LEU A 78 5.41 -6.60 -0.13
CA LEU A 78 4.98 -5.45 0.66
C LEU A 78 4.51 -4.29 -0.21
N LYS A 79 5.16 -4.05 -1.35
CA LYS A 79 4.78 -3.00 -2.30
C LYS A 79 3.34 -3.20 -2.81
N LEU A 80 2.92 -4.45 -2.99
CA LEU A 80 1.56 -4.81 -3.42
C LEU A 80 0.50 -4.49 -2.36
N LEU A 81 0.85 -4.47 -1.07
CA LEU A 81 -0.05 -4.15 0.05
C LEU A 81 -0.24 -2.65 0.28
N LEU A 82 0.54 -1.81 -0.42
CA LEU A 82 0.44 -0.36 -0.29
C LEU A 82 -0.89 0.16 -0.87
N PRO A 83 -1.38 1.30 -0.36
CA PRO A 83 -2.62 1.89 -0.86
C PRO A 83 -2.50 2.28 -2.34
N ALA A 84 -3.54 1.99 -3.13
CA ALA A 84 -3.62 2.43 -4.53
C ALA A 84 -3.75 3.95 -4.65
N TRP A 85 -4.47 4.56 -3.71
CA TRP A 85 -4.89 5.95 -3.71
C TRP A 85 -4.14 6.77 -2.66
N ASP A 86 -3.88 8.03 -2.97
CA ASP A 86 -3.02 8.92 -2.17
C ASP A 86 -1.71 8.24 -1.75
N HIS A 87 -1.15 7.47 -2.68
CA HIS A 87 0.07 6.72 -2.46
C HIS A 87 1.22 7.70 -2.15
N MET A 88 2.01 7.43 -1.10
CA MET A 88 3.04 8.34 -0.59
C MET A 88 4.10 8.74 -1.62
N GLY A 89 4.41 7.84 -2.56
CA GLY A 89 5.32 8.12 -3.67
C GLY A 89 4.68 8.66 -4.94
N ALA A 90 3.35 8.81 -5.01
CA ALA A 90 2.71 9.22 -6.27
C ALA A 90 2.98 10.70 -6.57
N PRO A 91 3.40 11.06 -7.80
CA PRO A 91 3.58 12.46 -8.17
C PRO A 91 2.25 13.23 -8.17
N PRO A 92 2.30 14.57 -8.11
CA PRO A 92 1.11 15.40 -8.27
C PRO A 92 0.33 15.04 -9.54
N LYS A 93 -1.01 15.14 -9.49
CA LYS A 93 -1.91 14.84 -10.64
C LYS A 93 -1.83 13.39 -11.13
N THR A 94 -1.44 12.45 -10.27
CA THR A 94 -1.53 11.00 -10.57
C THR A 94 -2.97 10.56 -10.76
N TYR A 95 -3.85 10.99 -9.85
CA TYR A 95 -5.24 10.57 -9.79
C TYR A 95 -6.20 11.60 -10.38
N ASN A 96 -7.28 11.13 -11.00
CA ASN A 96 -8.35 11.95 -11.56
C ASN A 96 -9.71 11.47 -11.07
N LYS A 97 -10.40 12.30 -10.28
CA LYS A 97 -11.68 11.94 -9.63
C LYS A 97 -12.75 11.41 -10.59
N LYS A 98 -12.90 12.01 -11.77
CA LYS A 98 -13.94 11.61 -12.74
C LYS A 98 -13.53 10.35 -13.50
N LYS A 99 -12.28 10.28 -13.97
CA LYS A 99 -11.78 9.12 -14.75
C LYS A 99 -11.63 7.87 -13.90
N ASP A 100 -11.27 8.05 -12.63
CA ASP A 100 -10.97 6.95 -11.71
C ASP A 100 -12.16 6.56 -10.83
N ALA A 101 -13.31 7.24 -10.96
CA ALA A 101 -14.51 6.95 -10.17
C ALA A 101 -14.92 5.47 -10.28
N CYS A 102 -14.93 4.92 -11.49
CA CYS A 102 -15.27 3.52 -11.73
C CYS A 102 -14.27 2.55 -11.06
N LEU A 103 -12.99 2.92 -10.99
CA LEU A 103 -11.97 2.12 -10.31
C LEU A 103 -12.24 2.03 -8.80
N ARG A 104 -12.75 3.12 -8.20
CA ARG A 104 -13.08 3.18 -6.78
C ARG A 104 -14.41 2.52 -6.43
N THR A 105 -15.46 2.80 -7.21
CA THR A 105 -16.84 2.38 -6.85
C THR A 105 -17.19 0.99 -7.36
N VAL A 106 -16.91 0.70 -8.64
CA VAL A 106 -17.27 -0.56 -9.29
C VAL A 106 -16.19 -1.61 -9.05
N HIS A 107 -14.93 -1.30 -9.38
CA HIS A 107 -13.82 -2.24 -9.21
C HIS A 107 -13.30 -2.32 -7.76
N ARG A 108 -13.71 -1.39 -6.89
CA ARG A 108 -13.35 -1.36 -5.46
C ARG A 108 -11.85 -1.49 -5.20
N ILE A 109 -11.03 -0.87 -6.05
CA ILE A 109 -9.58 -0.90 -5.93
C ILE A 109 -9.16 -0.21 -4.64
N ARG A 110 -8.36 -0.88 -3.82
CA ARG A 110 -7.82 -0.34 -2.56
C ARG A 110 -6.29 -0.38 -2.52
N THR A 111 -5.68 -1.38 -3.14
CA THR A 111 -4.25 -1.65 -3.05
C THR A 111 -3.55 -1.61 -4.41
N VAL A 112 -2.23 -1.48 -4.39
CA VAL A 112 -1.38 -1.63 -5.60
C VAL A 112 -1.61 -3.01 -6.25
N ASN A 113 -1.86 -4.05 -5.45
CA ASN A 113 -2.22 -5.37 -5.95
C ASN A 113 -3.51 -5.38 -6.78
N ASP A 114 -4.53 -4.62 -6.36
CA ASP A 114 -5.80 -4.54 -7.08
C ASP A 114 -5.62 -3.85 -8.44
N LEU A 115 -4.84 -2.76 -8.47
CA LEU A 115 -4.44 -2.11 -9.72
C LEU A 115 -3.70 -3.11 -10.63
N PHE A 116 -2.71 -3.81 -10.09
CA PHE A 116 -1.94 -4.80 -10.83
C PHE A 116 -2.84 -5.89 -11.41
N SER A 117 -3.69 -6.49 -10.58
CA SER A 117 -4.63 -7.54 -10.94
C SER A 117 -5.54 -7.09 -12.08
N LEU A 118 -6.03 -5.84 -12.06
CA LEU A 118 -6.84 -5.29 -13.15
C LEU A 118 -6.07 -5.17 -14.47
N THR A 119 -4.79 -4.80 -14.41
CA THR A 119 -3.92 -4.63 -15.60
C THR A 119 -3.43 -5.92 -16.22
N THR A 120 -3.53 -7.06 -15.52
CA THR A 120 -3.06 -8.38 -16.02
C THR A 120 -3.59 -8.66 -17.43
N ARG A 121 -4.87 -8.39 -17.69
CA ARG A 121 -5.53 -8.56 -19.00
C ARG A 121 -4.90 -7.77 -20.16
N LEU A 122 -4.17 -6.69 -19.87
CA LEU A 122 -3.46 -5.88 -20.87
C LEU A 122 -2.07 -6.43 -21.19
N ARG A 123 -1.51 -7.26 -20.30
CA ARG A 123 -0.13 -7.75 -20.37
C ARG A 123 -0.05 -9.19 -20.85
N THR A 124 -1.11 -9.96 -20.64
CA THR A 124 -1.20 -11.35 -21.10
C THR A 124 -1.51 -11.40 -22.58
N ASN A 125 -0.88 -12.32 -23.33
CA ASN A 125 -1.19 -12.63 -24.74
C ASN A 125 -2.53 -13.38 -24.91
N GLY A 126 -3.53 -13.04 -24.09
CA GLY A 126 -4.85 -13.67 -24.11
C GLY A 126 -5.80 -13.04 -25.14
N PRO A 127 -7.08 -13.46 -25.16
CA PRO A 127 -8.09 -12.99 -26.12
C PRO A 127 -8.57 -11.55 -25.86
N HIS A 128 -7.87 -10.79 -25.01
CA HIS A 128 -8.22 -9.43 -24.69
C HIS A 128 -8.04 -8.53 -25.92
N GLN A 129 -8.94 -7.56 -26.08
CA GLN A 129 -8.96 -6.63 -27.21
C GLN A 129 -9.19 -5.22 -26.67
N ALA A 130 -8.55 -4.23 -27.27
CA ALA A 130 -8.60 -2.82 -26.87
C ALA A 130 -9.94 -2.14 -27.22
N ARG A 131 -11.06 -2.71 -26.77
CA ARG A 131 -12.42 -2.25 -27.04
C ARG A 131 -13.31 -2.35 -25.80
N ARG A 132 -14.36 -1.53 -25.77
CA ARG A 132 -15.32 -1.44 -24.65
C ARG A 132 -16.02 -2.77 -24.35
N ASN A 133 -16.36 -3.55 -25.37
CA ASN A 133 -17.15 -4.79 -25.30
C ASN A 133 -16.29 -6.03 -25.60
N CYS A 134 -15.06 -6.07 -25.10
CA CYS A 134 -14.20 -7.23 -25.29
C CYS A 134 -14.88 -8.51 -24.77
N ALA A 135 -14.79 -9.59 -25.54
CA ALA A 135 -15.47 -10.85 -25.25
C ALA A 135 -14.75 -11.73 -24.19
N CYS A 136 -13.59 -11.30 -23.70
CA CYS A 136 -12.87 -12.03 -22.66
C CYS A 136 -13.63 -12.03 -21.32
N ASN A 137 -13.50 -13.10 -20.55
CA ASN A 137 -14.22 -13.28 -19.29
C ASN A 137 -14.02 -12.11 -18.29
N PRO A 138 -12.80 -11.57 -18.09
CA PRO A 138 -12.61 -10.43 -17.19
C PRO A 138 -13.42 -9.19 -17.61
N CYS A 139 -13.47 -8.87 -18.91
CA CYS A 139 -14.24 -7.72 -19.40
C CYS A 139 -15.75 -7.95 -19.30
N LYS A 140 -16.23 -9.18 -19.54
CA LYS A 140 -17.64 -9.54 -19.34
C LYS A 140 -18.06 -9.39 -17.88
N ASN A 141 -17.25 -9.89 -16.94
CA ASN A 141 -17.53 -9.79 -15.51
C ASN A 141 -17.59 -8.33 -15.04
N ASP A 142 -16.69 -7.49 -15.55
CA ASP A 142 -16.71 -6.06 -15.24
C ASP A 142 -17.95 -5.37 -15.79
N LEU A 143 -18.38 -5.70 -17.02
CA LEU A 143 -19.62 -5.17 -17.61
C LEU A 143 -20.85 -5.55 -16.77
N VAL A 144 -20.94 -6.82 -16.34
CA VAL A 144 -22.01 -7.31 -15.45
C VAL A 144 -21.99 -6.58 -14.11
N SER A 145 -20.81 -6.24 -13.61
CA SER A 145 -20.63 -5.46 -12.36
C SER A 145 -20.96 -3.97 -12.52
N GLY A 146 -21.33 -3.51 -13.72
CA GLY A 146 -21.70 -2.12 -14.00
C GLY A 146 -20.56 -1.25 -14.54
N CYS A 147 -19.40 -1.81 -14.89
CA CYS A 147 -18.31 -1.04 -15.51
C CYS A 147 -18.69 -0.67 -16.95
N PRO A 148 -18.72 0.62 -17.33
CA PRO A 148 -19.11 1.02 -18.66
C PRO A 148 -18.03 0.70 -19.70
N ASN A 149 -16.75 0.62 -19.32
CA ASN A 149 -15.64 0.34 -20.24
C ASN A 149 -14.46 -0.32 -19.50
N PRO A 150 -14.41 -1.67 -19.45
CA PRO A 150 -13.38 -2.41 -18.74
C PRO A 150 -11.97 -2.14 -19.27
N HIS A 151 -11.80 -2.02 -20.59
CA HIS A 151 -10.49 -1.73 -21.18
C HIS A 151 -9.96 -0.37 -20.71
N LYS A 152 -10.80 0.67 -20.74
CA LYS A 152 -10.43 2.01 -20.27
C LYS A 152 -10.04 2.01 -18.79
N CYS A 153 -10.74 1.25 -17.95
CA CYS A 153 -10.41 1.11 -16.54
C CYS A 153 -9.06 0.41 -16.34
N ALA A 154 -8.80 -0.67 -17.07
CA ALA A 154 -7.51 -1.35 -17.03
C ALA A 154 -6.36 -0.42 -17.50
N SER A 155 -6.57 0.36 -18.56
CA SER A 155 -5.56 1.32 -19.04
C SER A 155 -5.34 2.45 -18.03
N ALA A 156 -6.39 2.93 -17.37
CA ALA A 156 -6.26 3.92 -16.30
C ALA A 156 -5.46 3.36 -15.11
N ALA A 157 -5.73 2.13 -14.70
CA ALA A 157 -4.95 1.46 -13.66
C ALA A 157 -3.47 1.30 -14.05
N GLN A 158 -3.18 0.95 -15.30
CA GLN A 158 -1.81 0.85 -15.82
C GLN A 158 -1.10 2.20 -15.79
N ASN A 159 -1.79 3.27 -16.18
CA ASN A 159 -1.25 4.64 -16.11
C ASN A 159 -0.93 5.08 -14.67
N ILE A 160 -1.72 4.65 -13.68
CA ILE A 160 -1.43 4.92 -12.27
C ILE A 160 -0.16 4.16 -11.85
N LEU A 161 -0.05 2.87 -12.17
CA LEU A 161 1.12 2.06 -11.82
C LEU A 161 2.41 2.61 -12.44
N GLN A 162 2.38 3.02 -13.71
CA GLN A 162 3.55 3.58 -14.42
C GLN A 162 4.04 4.91 -13.84
N LYS A 163 3.20 5.64 -13.11
CA LYS A 163 3.59 6.89 -12.44
C LYS A 163 4.25 6.67 -11.07
N LEU A 164 4.19 5.46 -10.53
CA LEU A 164 4.81 5.17 -9.24
C LEU A 164 6.34 5.10 -9.39
N PRO A 165 7.11 5.73 -8.48
CA PRO A 165 8.57 5.63 -8.49
C PRO A 165 9.05 4.19 -8.30
N SER A 166 10.25 3.88 -8.80
CA SER A 166 10.89 2.55 -8.71
C SER A 166 10.96 1.97 -7.28
N LYS A 167 11.10 2.84 -6.27
CA LYS A 167 11.05 2.48 -4.85
C LYS A 167 9.76 1.73 -4.48
N TYR A 168 8.65 2.09 -5.09
CA TYR A 168 7.31 1.57 -4.82
C TYR A 168 6.76 0.70 -5.95
N ASP A 169 7.40 0.72 -7.11
CA ASP A 169 7.07 -0.16 -8.22
C ASP A 169 7.36 -1.62 -7.87
N TYR A 170 6.32 -2.46 -7.90
CA TYR A 170 6.42 -3.90 -7.64
C TYR A 170 7.19 -4.64 -8.75
N SER A 171 7.19 -4.11 -9.98
CA SER A 171 7.90 -4.72 -11.10
C SER A 171 9.41 -4.54 -11.00
N TYR A 172 9.85 -3.56 -10.20
CA TYR A 172 11.26 -3.35 -9.90
C TYR A 172 11.73 -4.22 -8.73
N SER A 173 12.55 -5.21 -9.03
CA SER A 173 13.33 -5.91 -8.00
C SER A 173 14.36 -4.94 -7.43
N PRO A 174 14.45 -4.78 -6.11
CA PRO A 174 15.52 -3.97 -5.54
C PRO A 174 16.88 -4.55 -5.91
N GLN A 175 17.87 -3.68 -6.05
CA GLN A 175 19.23 -4.07 -6.43
C GLN A 175 19.78 -5.10 -5.45
N ARG A 176 20.47 -6.13 -5.98
CA ARG A 176 21.18 -7.12 -5.16
C ARG A 176 22.36 -6.42 -4.51
N ASP A 177 22.29 -6.28 -3.20
CA ASP A 177 23.34 -5.68 -2.36
C ASP A 177 24.27 -6.77 -1.78
N ASN A 178 23.93 -8.05 -1.96
CA ASN A 178 24.62 -9.21 -1.36
C ASN A 178 24.77 -9.13 0.18
N LEU A 179 23.95 -8.28 0.84
CA LEU A 179 23.96 -8.10 2.29
C LEU A 179 23.09 -9.13 3.00
N THR A 180 22.06 -9.64 2.32
CA THR A 180 21.13 -10.60 2.93
C THR A 180 21.76 -11.99 3.02
N LEU A 181 21.75 -12.58 4.22
CA LEU A 181 22.25 -13.94 4.39
C LEU A 181 21.48 -14.95 3.53
N THR A 182 22.21 -15.92 2.97
CA THR A 182 21.60 -17.06 2.26
C THR A 182 20.82 -17.94 3.22
N HIS A 183 19.86 -18.72 2.70
CA HIS A 183 19.05 -19.65 3.50
C HIS A 183 19.90 -20.54 4.41
N ARG A 184 20.96 -21.14 3.85
CA ARG A 184 21.90 -21.97 4.60
C ARG A 184 22.59 -21.24 5.75
N ARG A 185 22.95 -19.96 5.56
CA ARG A 185 23.57 -19.13 6.63
C ARG A 185 22.54 -18.77 7.71
N LYS A 186 21.29 -18.48 7.32
CA LYS A 186 20.20 -18.25 8.26
C LYS A 186 19.90 -19.50 9.10
N GLU A 187 19.81 -20.67 8.48
CA GLU A 187 19.63 -21.94 9.19
C GLU A 187 20.78 -22.23 10.15
N LYS A 188 22.04 -21.98 9.73
CA LYS A 188 23.20 -22.13 10.61
C LYS A 188 23.09 -21.21 11.84
N ASN A 189 22.72 -19.95 11.63
CA ASN A 189 22.48 -19.00 12.73
C ASN A 189 21.36 -19.50 13.66
N THR A 190 20.21 -19.91 13.12
CA THR A 190 19.10 -20.43 13.92
C THR A 190 19.52 -21.63 14.77
N ARG A 191 20.27 -22.57 14.19
CA ARG A 191 20.80 -23.73 14.93
C ARG A 191 21.76 -23.30 16.04
N ALA A 192 22.71 -22.40 15.75
CA ALA A 192 23.68 -21.92 16.74
C ALA A 192 23.01 -21.21 17.93
N ILE A 193 21.97 -20.42 17.66
CA ILE A 193 21.15 -19.77 18.70
C ILE A 193 20.40 -20.82 19.54
N LEU A 194 19.72 -21.78 18.90
CA LEU A 194 18.96 -22.83 19.60
C LEU A 194 19.86 -23.73 20.46
N SER A 195 21.05 -24.08 19.96
CA SER A 195 22.01 -24.91 20.71
C SER A 195 22.85 -24.12 21.72
N GLN A 196 22.68 -22.78 21.80
CA GLN A 196 23.50 -21.87 22.60
C GLN A 196 25.02 -22.10 22.43
N ARG A 197 25.42 -22.58 21.24
CA ARG A 197 26.79 -22.99 20.91
C ARG A 197 27.03 -22.75 19.43
N GLY A 198 28.23 -22.30 19.09
CA GLY A 198 28.64 -22.01 17.71
C GLY A 198 28.55 -20.53 17.35
N GLU A 199 29.13 -20.19 16.20
CA GLU A 199 29.22 -18.81 15.72
C GLU A 199 27.93 -18.38 15.01
N VAL A 200 27.44 -17.19 15.37
CA VAL A 200 26.34 -16.52 14.69
C VAL A 200 26.92 -15.47 13.75
N THR A 201 26.63 -15.59 12.44
CA THR A 201 27.01 -14.58 11.46
C THR A 201 26.02 -13.41 11.51
N PHE A 202 26.50 -12.18 11.67
CA PHE A 202 25.64 -11.00 11.60
C PHE A 202 24.89 -10.93 10.26
N ASP A 203 23.59 -10.63 10.29
CA ASP A 203 22.77 -10.43 9.08
C ASP A 203 22.55 -8.91 8.86
N PRO A 204 23.30 -8.27 7.96
CA PRO A 204 23.14 -6.84 7.66
C PRO A 204 21.94 -6.56 6.72
N SER A 205 21.00 -7.50 6.55
CA SER A 205 19.84 -7.28 5.69
C SER A 205 18.99 -6.11 6.18
N VAL A 206 18.76 -5.16 5.29
CA VAL A 206 17.86 -4.00 5.48
C VAL A 206 16.54 -4.15 4.71
N THR A 207 16.27 -5.35 4.18
CA THR A 207 15.06 -5.62 3.39
C THR A 207 13.92 -6.00 4.32
N GLU A 208 12.93 -5.11 4.42
CA GLU A 208 11.78 -5.33 5.27
C GLU A 208 10.73 -6.22 4.57
N ASN A 209 10.16 -7.13 5.35
CA ASN A 209 9.05 -8.03 4.95
C ASN A 209 7.75 -7.74 5.71
N ASP A 210 7.77 -6.80 6.64
CA ASP A 210 6.63 -6.36 7.43
C ASP A 210 6.41 -4.84 7.29
N LEU A 211 5.14 -4.40 7.21
CA LEU A 211 4.79 -2.99 7.09
C LEU A 211 5.13 -2.21 8.36
N SER A 212 5.07 -2.81 9.54
CA SER A 212 5.43 -2.12 10.80
C SER A 212 6.90 -1.74 10.83
N ALA A 213 7.76 -2.63 10.35
CA ALA A 213 9.21 -2.41 10.32
C ALA A 213 9.63 -1.28 9.35
N CYS A 214 8.72 -0.88 8.45
CA CYS A 214 8.91 0.25 7.54
C CYS A 214 8.56 1.61 8.18
N MET A 215 7.98 1.66 9.37
CA MET A 215 7.71 2.90 10.10
C MET A 215 8.97 3.37 10.83
N ARG A 216 9.32 4.65 10.66
CA ARG A 216 10.50 5.27 11.28
C ARG A 216 10.09 6.51 12.06
N ILE A 217 10.89 6.82 13.08
CA ILE A 217 10.79 8.00 13.94
C ILE A 217 12.01 8.87 13.63
N PHE A 218 11.82 10.17 13.45
CA PHE A 218 12.88 11.13 13.12
C PHE A 218 12.96 12.25 14.15
#